data_AF-A0A2D7CAI2-F1
#
_entry.id   AF-A0A2D7CAI2-F1
#
_cell.length_a   1.000
_cell.length_b   1.000
_cell.length_c   1.000
_cell.angle_alpha   90.00
_cell.angle_beta   90.00
_cell.angle_gamma   90.00
#
_symmetry.space_group_name_H-M   'P 1'
#
loop_
_entity.id
_entity.type
_entity.pdbx_description
1 polymer ?
#
loop_
_entity_poly.entity_id
_entity_poly.type
_entity_poly.pdbx_seq_one_letter_code
_entity_poly.pdbx_strand_id
1 'polypeptide(L)'
;MLLLLVPWLPVSADDAVTPHVAFDAPQGYVQESGAVVLTGTANVPLNEVAWALRDVATDAVLQNGSFLETVTPDGDDTWTWSHNLSVPETGCSCTFTVVQGSVTAELVLYLGAAGSWAPVWIPNGFESVEHDGHPHSTKMDNLSMDSVHHSVILNGVDPVVVELPLIFPPQRLNGSTVEIQRCEASSNGVCTSPITVLMLPIQDTEASASITFTPEQWSPEGHWSVTSMVVIDSVLSRSTSVTWEVLHDVTPPTASIESPATANESERVFVLINATDPTSGQVHLADLRPTAPDGVVTVLAHGVNSLEASFSPHLAGRWLIEATV
;
A
#
# COMPACT_ATOMS: atom_id res chain seq x y z
N MET A 1 -12.92 51.40 36.29
CA MET A 1 -12.97 50.29 35.32
C MET A 1 -11.66 49.54 35.45
N LEU A 2 -11.70 48.35 36.05
CA LEU A 2 -10.53 47.55 36.43
C LEU A 2 -10.23 46.58 35.26
N LEU A 3 -9.10 46.74 34.57
CA LEU A 3 -8.70 45.88 33.46
C LEU A 3 -7.92 44.68 34.03
N LEU A 4 -8.48 43.48 33.93
CA LEU A 4 -7.83 42.21 34.28
C LEU A 4 -7.04 41.72 33.07
N LEU A 5 -5.71 41.72 33.15
CA LEU A 5 -4.83 41.08 32.18
C LEU A 5 -4.70 39.60 32.55
N VAL A 6 -5.35 38.74 31.77
CA VAL A 6 -5.17 37.27 31.85
C VAL A 6 -3.95 36.92 31.01
N PRO A 7 -2.86 36.39 31.60
CA PRO A 7 -1.74 35.90 30.81
C PRO A 7 -2.16 34.64 30.05
N TRP A 8 -2.14 34.73 28.72
CA TRP A 8 -2.13 33.56 27.85
C TRP A 8 -0.77 32.86 28.02
N LEU A 9 -0.74 31.75 28.73
CA LEU A 9 0.38 30.81 28.64
C LEU A 9 0.21 30.02 27.34
N PRO A 10 1.21 29.99 26.45
CA PRO A 10 1.19 29.03 25.35
C PRO A 10 1.22 27.63 25.97
N VAL A 11 0.17 26.87 25.73
CA VAL A 11 0.21 25.41 25.91
C VAL A 11 1.20 24.91 24.87
N SER A 12 2.38 24.49 25.30
CA SER A 12 3.21 23.61 24.50
C SER A 12 2.38 22.36 24.25
N ALA A 13 2.09 22.07 22.99
CA ALA A 13 1.67 20.73 22.63
C ALA A 13 2.82 19.81 23.09
N ASP A 14 2.59 19.01 24.12
CA ASP A 14 3.43 17.85 24.39
C ASP A 14 3.37 17.02 23.10
N ASP A 15 4.53 16.82 22.47
CA ASP A 15 4.68 15.84 21.40
C ASP A 15 4.31 14.49 22.02
N ALA A 16 3.08 14.04 21.79
CA ALA A 16 2.60 12.76 22.29
C ALA A 16 3.43 11.67 21.60
N VAL A 17 4.37 11.09 22.36
CA VAL A 17 5.22 10.02 21.85
C VAL A 17 4.32 8.85 21.45
N THR A 18 4.39 8.43 20.18
CA THR A 18 3.55 7.35 19.66
C THR A 18 4.01 6.02 20.28
N PRO A 19 3.09 5.22 20.84
CA PRO A 19 3.42 3.96 21.50
C PRO A 19 3.97 2.95 20.47
N HIS A 20 5.11 2.33 20.76
CA HIS A 20 5.81 1.41 19.88
C HIS A 20 6.62 0.36 20.68
N VAL A 21 6.87 -0.76 20.00
CA VAL A 21 7.85 -1.78 20.38
C VAL A 21 8.75 -1.95 19.16
N ALA A 22 10.07 -1.93 19.35
CA ALA A 22 11.06 -2.02 18.29
C ALA A 22 12.03 -3.18 18.54
N PHE A 23 12.57 -3.72 17.46
CA PHE A 23 13.63 -4.72 17.47
C PHE A 23 14.97 -4.06 17.15
N ASP A 24 16.03 -4.46 17.85
CA ASP A 24 17.40 -4.01 17.50
C ASP A 24 17.92 -4.74 16.25
N ALA A 25 17.39 -5.95 16.00
CA ALA A 25 17.74 -6.76 14.85
C ALA A 25 17.01 -6.26 13.58
N PRO A 26 17.68 -6.22 12.42
CA PRO A 26 17.04 -5.86 11.17
C PRO A 26 16.10 -6.97 10.67
N GLN A 27 15.15 -6.59 9.84
CA GLN A 27 14.34 -7.54 9.07
C GLN A 27 15.22 -8.50 8.27
N GLY A 28 14.87 -9.80 8.26
CA GLY A 28 15.66 -10.83 7.60
C GLY A 28 16.92 -11.26 8.37
N TYR A 29 16.98 -10.99 9.69
CA TYR A 29 18.10 -11.43 10.53
C TYR A 29 18.24 -12.97 10.50
N VAL A 30 19.50 -13.44 10.41
CA VAL A 30 19.82 -14.85 10.17
C VAL A 30 20.56 -15.47 11.34
N GLN A 31 20.15 -16.66 11.74
CA GLN A 31 20.83 -17.46 12.77
C GLN A 31 20.79 -18.96 12.46
N GLU A 32 21.89 -19.46 11.89
CA GLU A 32 21.99 -20.85 11.40
C GLU A 32 21.92 -21.92 12.50
N SER A 33 22.26 -21.57 13.76
CA SER A 33 22.13 -22.51 14.89
C SER A 33 20.68 -22.83 15.25
N GLY A 34 19.71 -22.09 14.71
CA GLY A 34 18.31 -22.16 15.11
C GLY A 34 18.01 -21.51 16.46
N ALA A 35 19.02 -21.04 17.20
CA ALA A 35 18.87 -20.40 18.50
C ALA A 35 19.41 -18.97 18.49
N VAL A 36 18.57 -18.00 18.83
CA VAL A 36 18.86 -16.55 18.78
C VAL A 36 18.39 -15.87 20.07
N VAL A 37 19.12 -14.84 20.50
CA VAL A 37 18.67 -13.89 21.52
C VAL A 37 18.22 -12.63 20.80
N LEU A 38 16.93 -12.30 20.88
CA LEU A 38 16.41 -11.05 20.35
C LEU A 38 16.44 -9.98 21.44
N THR A 39 16.74 -8.75 21.03
CA THR A 39 16.67 -7.58 21.90
C THR A 39 15.91 -6.47 21.20
N GLY A 40 15.45 -5.51 22.01
CA GLY A 40 14.81 -4.32 21.49
C GLY A 40 14.43 -3.34 22.57
N THR A 41 13.69 -2.32 22.16
CA THR A 41 13.21 -1.24 23.01
C THR A 41 11.69 -1.10 22.89
N ALA A 42 11.08 -0.43 23.86
CA ALA A 42 9.68 -0.04 23.83
C ALA A 42 9.49 1.25 24.62
N ASN A 43 8.49 2.04 24.25
CA ASN A 43 8.02 3.18 25.05
C ASN A 43 6.62 2.92 25.65
N VAL A 44 6.25 1.64 25.74
CA VAL A 44 5.05 1.17 26.45
C VAL A 44 5.44 0.17 27.53
N PRO A 45 4.76 0.15 28.68
CA PRO A 45 5.01 -0.85 29.71
C PRO A 45 4.80 -2.26 29.14
N LEU A 46 5.82 -3.11 29.22
CA LEU A 46 5.80 -4.49 28.72
C LEU A 46 5.27 -5.49 29.78
N ASN A 47 4.24 -5.10 30.52
CA ASN A 47 3.66 -5.89 31.61
C ASN A 47 2.62 -6.94 31.14
N GLU A 48 2.07 -6.77 29.94
CA GLU A 48 1.01 -7.62 29.36
C GLU A 48 1.36 -8.00 27.91
N VAL A 49 2.60 -8.48 27.73
CA VAL A 49 3.10 -8.84 26.40
C VAL A 49 2.61 -10.24 26.03
N ALA A 50 2.07 -10.39 24.84
CA ALA A 50 1.96 -11.69 24.17
C ALA A 50 2.96 -11.74 23.02
N TRP A 51 3.60 -12.87 22.82
CA TRP A 51 4.48 -13.08 21.67
C TRP A 51 4.24 -14.43 21.01
N ALA A 52 4.55 -14.50 19.72
CA ALA A 52 4.51 -15.75 18.97
C ALA A 52 5.63 -15.78 17.93
N LEU A 53 6.27 -16.94 17.80
CA LEU A 53 7.12 -17.30 16.69
C LEU A 53 6.34 -18.24 15.77
N ARG A 54 6.13 -17.84 14.52
CA ARG A 54 5.36 -18.59 13.52
C ARG A 54 6.24 -18.92 12.33
N ASP A 55 6.04 -20.12 11.79
CA ASP A 55 6.58 -20.48 10.49
C ASP A 55 5.76 -19.79 9.39
N VAL A 56 6.41 -19.02 8.53
CA VAL A 56 5.72 -18.21 7.50
C VAL A 56 5.03 -19.10 6.46
N ALA A 57 5.63 -20.23 6.09
CA ALA A 57 5.13 -21.08 5.02
C ALA A 57 3.84 -21.82 5.42
N THR A 58 3.70 -22.15 6.71
CA THR A 58 2.62 -22.98 7.25
C THR A 58 1.67 -22.25 8.18
N ASP A 59 2.01 -21.02 8.59
CA ASP A 59 1.39 -20.28 9.71
C ASP A 59 1.32 -21.09 11.02
N ALA A 60 2.18 -22.11 11.15
CA ALA A 60 2.24 -22.91 12.37
C ALA A 60 2.93 -22.11 13.46
N VAL A 61 2.28 -22.02 14.64
CA VAL A 61 2.92 -21.47 15.84
C VAL A 61 3.98 -22.45 16.30
N LEU A 62 5.25 -22.05 16.20
CA LEU A 62 6.38 -22.85 16.67
C LEU A 62 6.55 -22.68 18.18
N GLN A 63 6.46 -21.43 18.65
CA GLN A 63 6.55 -21.05 20.06
C GLN A 63 5.66 -19.84 20.33
N ASN A 64 5.18 -19.72 21.57
CA ASN A 64 4.47 -18.53 22.03
C ASN A 64 4.63 -18.36 23.55
N GLY A 65 4.25 -17.19 24.04
CA GLY A 65 4.28 -16.89 25.47
C GLY A 65 3.56 -15.60 25.81
N SER A 66 3.40 -15.36 27.12
CA SER A 66 2.73 -14.18 27.67
C SER A 66 3.68 -13.28 28.48
N PHE A 67 4.98 -13.41 28.24
CA PHE A 67 6.04 -12.61 28.85
C PHE A 67 7.34 -12.76 28.07
N LEU A 68 8.10 -11.67 27.99
CA LEU A 68 9.50 -11.69 27.54
C LEU A 68 10.39 -12.16 28.71
N GLU A 69 11.60 -12.64 28.42
CA GLU A 69 12.45 -13.23 29.47
C GLU A 69 13.09 -12.19 30.37
N THR A 70 13.58 -11.10 29.78
CA THR A 70 14.13 -9.96 30.52
C THR A 70 13.48 -8.69 30.02
N VAL A 71 13.00 -7.87 30.95
CA VAL A 71 12.46 -6.53 30.70
C VAL A 71 13.07 -5.61 31.75
N THR A 72 13.80 -4.59 31.31
CA THR A 72 14.48 -3.63 32.19
C THR A 72 14.00 -2.22 31.85
N PRO A 73 13.43 -1.47 32.81
CA PRO A 73 13.13 -0.05 32.60
C PRO A 73 14.44 0.73 32.50
N ASP A 74 14.60 1.56 31.47
CA ASP A 74 15.81 2.36 31.21
C ASP A 74 15.65 3.85 31.59
N GLY A 75 14.46 4.24 32.07
CA GLY A 75 14.09 5.62 32.43
C GLY A 75 13.13 6.25 31.42
N ASP A 76 12.54 7.40 31.76
CA ASP A 76 11.66 8.20 30.87
C ASP A 76 10.60 7.39 30.08
N ASP A 77 9.94 6.44 30.74
CA ASP A 77 8.95 5.55 30.10
C ASP A 77 9.52 4.78 28.90
N THR A 78 10.76 4.31 29.02
CA THR A 78 11.40 3.40 28.06
C THR A 78 11.80 2.09 28.73
N TRP A 79 11.69 1.01 27.96
CA TRP A 79 12.01 -0.35 28.38
C TRP A 79 12.96 -0.97 27.36
N THR A 80 14.00 -1.63 27.85
CA THR A 80 14.80 -2.57 27.06
C THR A 80 14.33 -3.99 27.37
N TRP A 81 14.35 -4.86 26.37
CA TRP A 81 13.91 -6.24 26.54
C TRP A 81 14.83 -7.22 25.83
N SER A 82 14.85 -8.47 26.32
CA SER A 82 15.52 -9.58 25.64
C SER A 82 14.73 -10.87 25.76
N HIS A 83 14.81 -11.71 24.73
CA HIS A 83 14.10 -12.98 24.67
C HIS A 83 14.85 -14.02 23.85
N ASN A 84 15.08 -15.19 24.43
CA ASN A 84 15.69 -16.33 23.75
C ASN A 84 14.65 -17.10 22.94
N LEU A 85 15.00 -17.40 21.69
CA LEU A 85 14.22 -18.26 20.80
C LEU A 85 15.07 -19.44 20.36
N SER A 86 14.45 -20.60 20.20
CA SER A 86 15.12 -21.78 19.63
C SER A 86 14.18 -22.63 18.77
N VAL A 87 14.48 -22.78 17.48
CA VAL A 87 13.74 -23.66 16.57
C VAL A 87 14.49 -24.98 16.35
N PRO A 88 13.82 -26.04 15.88
CA PRO A 88 14.50 -27.27 15.47
C PRO A 88 15.57 -27.01 14.40
N GLU A 89 16.59 -27.87 14.32
CA GLU A 89 17.71 -27.73 13.37
C GLU A 89 17.27 -27.62 11.90
N THR A 90 16.09 -28.17 11.56
CA THR A 90 15.50 -28.06 10.23
C THR A 90 15.28 -26.62 9.79
N GLY A 91 15.16 -25.67 10.73
CA GLY A 91 15.02 -24.24 10.47
C GLY A 91 13.64 -23.79 9.97
N CYS A 92 13.50 -22.49 9.76
CA CYS A 92 12.30 -21.84 9.22
C CYS A 92 12.65 -20.46 8.61
N SER A 93 11.81 -20.03 7.67
CA SER A 93 11.47 -18.60 7.56
C SER A 93 10.38 -18.31 8.58
N CYS A 94 10.69 -17.48 9.56
CA CYS A 94 9.84 -17.25 10.71
C CYS A 94 9.45 -15.79 10.85
N THR A 95 8.26 -15.57 11.39
CA THR A 95 7.81 -14.28 11.88
C THR A 95 7.76 -14.33 13.40
N PHE A 96 8.44 -13.40 14.06
CA PHE A 96 8.34 -13.16 15.49
C PHE A 96 7.50 -11.91 15.73
N THR A 97 6.36 -12.08 16.39
CA THR A 97 5.41 -11.01 16.68
C THR A 97 5.38 -10.75 18.18
N VAL A 98 5.45 -9.49 18.57
CA VAL A 98 5.27 -9.01 19.95
C VAL A 98 4.05 -8.10 19.98
N VAL A 99 3.10 -8.40 20.87
CA VAL A 99 1.83 -7.67 21.04
C VAL A 99 1.75 -7.14 22.46
N GLN A 100 1.52 -5.84 22.62
CA GLN A 100 1.30 -5.17 23.91
C GLN A 100 0.12 -4.20 23.77
N GLY A 101 -1.04 -4.59 24.31
CA GLY A 101 -2.28 -3.83 24.16
C GLY A 101 -2.68 -3.70 22.68
N SER A 102 -2.65 -2.46 22.15
CA SER A 102 -2.90 -2.17 20.73
C SER A 102 -1.63 -2.08 19.88
N VAL A 103 -0.44 -2.18 20.48
CA VAL A 103 0.84 -2.09 19.78
C VAL A 103 1.27 -3.48 19.33
N THR A 104 1.60 -3.63 18.05
CA THR A 104 2.15 -4.87 17.50
C THR A 104 3.44 -4.56 16.77
N ALA A 105 4.49 -5.33 17.05
CA ALA A 105 5.75 -5.29 16.32
C ALA A 105 6.03 -6.66 15.73
N GLU A 106 6.57 -6.67 14.51
CA GLU A 106 6.84 -7.90 13.75
C GLU A 106 8.27 -7.90 13.20
N LEU A 107 8.95 -9.04 13.33
CA LEU A 107 10.29 -9.27 12.79
C LEU A 107 10.35 -10.59 12.02
N VAL A 108 10.79 -10.54 10.77
CA VAL A 108 11.09 -11.71 9.96
C VAL A 108 12.52 -12.18 10.23
N LEU A 109 12.66 -13.47 10.47
CA LEU A 109 13.89 -14.14 10.86
C LEU A 109 14.11 -15.39 10.00
N TYR A 110 15.37 -15.68 9.72
CA TYR A 110 15.79 -16.94 9.09
C TYR A 110 16.60 -17.76 10.09
N LEU A 111 15.96 -18.77 10.67
CA LEU A 111 16.54 -19.57 11.75
C LEU A 111 16.85 -20.99 11.25
N GLY A 112 17.93 -21.60 11.72
CA GLY A 112 18.29 -23.00 11.42
C GLY A 112 18.91 -23.20 10.04
N ALA A 113 18.73 -24.38 9.45
CA ALA A 113 19.39 -24.73 8.19
C ALA A 113 18.94 -23.87 7.00
N ALA A 114 19.88 -23.35 6.23
CA ALA A 114 19.59 -22.50 5.07
C ALA A 114 18.60 -23.13 4.07
N GLY A 115 18.59 -24.45 3.93
CA GLY A 115 17.70 -25.17 3.00
C GLY A 115 16.20 -25.00 3.28
N SER A 116 15.79 -24.57 4.47
CA SER A 116 14.38 -24.34 4.81
C SER A 116 13.94 -22.88 4.68
N TRP A 117 14.86 -21.96 4.41
CA TRP A 117 14.51 -20.56 4.23
C TRP A 117 13.88 -20.32 2.85
N ALA A 118 12.84 -19.50 2.85
CA ALA A 118 12.13 -18.99 1.70
C ALA A 118 11.86 -17.49 1.80
N PRO A 119 11.71 -16.76 0.67
CA PRO A 119 11.31 -15.36 0.67
C PRO A 119 9.99 -15.13 1.39
N VAL A 120 9.86 -14.00 2.07
CA VAL A 120 8.71 -13.66 2.92
C VAL A 120 8.08 -12.36 2.43
N TRP A 121 6.78 -12.38 2.16
CA TRP A 121 5.98 -11.17 1.91
C TRP A 121 5.75 -10.43 3.23
N ILE A 122 5.95 -9.10 3.21
CA ILE A 122 5.57 -8.23 4.31
C ILE A 122 4.24 -7.57 3.95
N PRO A 123 3.15 -7.79 4.70
CA PRO A 123 1.84 -7.26 4.37
C PRO A 123 1.75 -5.73 4.48
N ASN A 124 2.61 -5.12 5.30
CA ASN A 124 2.71 -3.67 5.45
C ASN A 124 4.08 -3.27 4.89
N GLY A 125 4.11 -2.70 3.68
CA GLY A 125 5.34 -2.17 3.08
C GLY A 125 6.13 -1.35 4.09
N PHE A 126 7.46 -1.44 4.04
CA PHE A 126 8.34 -0.73 4.96
C PHE A 126 7.96 0.76 4.99
N GLU A 127 7.38 1.25 6.09
CA GLU A 127 7.66 2.61 6.50
C GLU A 127 9.13 2.59 6.89
N SER A 128 10.01 2.85 5.91
CA SER A 128 11.39 3.18 6.18
C SER A 128 11.36 4.34 7.17
N VAL A 129 11.86 4.11 8.38
CA VAL A 129 12.13 5.17 9.34
C VAL A 129 13.20 6.05 8.71
N GLU A 130 12.78 7.05 7.93
CA GLU A 130 13.66 8.12 7.49
C GLU A 130 14.17 8.81 8.76
N HIS A 131 15.49 8.87 8.88
CA HIS A 131 16.21 9.52 9.98
C HIS A 131 16.10 11.06 9.94
N ASP A 132 15.14 11.63 9.19
CA ASP A 132 14.99 13.07 8.94
C ASP A 132 13.61 13.60 9.41
N GLY A 133 13.36 13.51 10.72
CA GLY A 133 12.68 14.56 11.49
C GLY A 133 11.33 15.13 11.04
N HIS A 134 10.56 14.47 10.16
CA HIS A 134 9.20 14.89 9.80
C HIS A 134 8.24 13.71 9.90
N PRO A 135 7.30 13.72 10.87
CA PRO A 135 6.33 12.65 11.00
C PRO A 135 5.23 12.84 9.95
N HIS A 136 5.33 12.13 8.83
CA HIS A 136 4.14 11.73 8.10
C HIS A 136 3.53 10.53 8.84
N SER A 137 2.73 10.83 9.87
CA SER A 137 1.91 9.86 10.57
C SER A 137 0.78 9.41 9.64
N THR A 138 0.96 8.29 8.96
CA THR A 138 -0.15 7.51 8.43
C THR A 138 -0.77 6.76 9.60
N LYS A 139 -1.75 7.42 10.20
CA LYS A 139 -2.66 6.92 11.23
C LYS A 139 -2.98 5.44 10.99
N MET A 140 -2.50 4.57 11.88
CA MET A 140 -3.04 3.22 12.09
C MET A 140 -4.50 3.38 12.53
N ASP A 141 -5.39 3.50 11.56
CA ASP A 141 -6.79 3.19 11.79
C ASP A 141 -6.91 1.66 11.80
N ASN A 142 -7.39 1.19 12.94
CA ASN A 142 -7.76 -0.17 13.30
C ASN A 142 -8.64 -0.80 12.22
N LEU A 143 -8.02 -1.29 11.15
CA LEU A 143 -8.64 -2.13 10.15
C LEU A 143 -8.47 -3.57 10.59
N SER A 144 -9.59 -4.29 10.53
CA SER A 144 -9.65 -5.75 10.46
C SER A 144 -8.52 -6.30 9.58
N MET A 145 -8.16 -7.57 9.77
CA MET A 145 -7.40 -8.39 8.81
C MET A 145 -8.14 -8.54 7.44
N ASP A 146 -8.83 -7.51 6.97
CA ASP A 146 -9.29 -7.36 5.60
C ASP A 146 -8.09 -6.95 4.75
N SER A 147 -7.50 -7.96 4.10
CA SER A 147 -6.78 -7.89 2.83
C SER A 147 -6.23 -6.50 2.47
N VAL A 148 -4.93 -6.28 2.68
CA VAL A 148 -4.19 -5.21 1.99
C VAL A 148 -4.32 -5.47 0.49
N HIS A 149 -5.25 -4.77 -0.15
CA HIS A 149 -5.51 -4.89 -1.59
C HIS A 149 -4.37 -4.22 -2.35
N HIS A 150 -3.42 -5.02 -2.81
CA HIS A 150 -2.38 -4.56 -3.71
C HIS A 150 -2.98 -4.40 -5.11
N SER A 151 -2.88 -3.19 -5.68
CA SER A 151 -3.40 -2.89 -7.01
C SER A 151 -2.34 -2.22 -7.89
N VAL A 152 -2.37 -2.52 -9.19
CA VAL A 152 -1.51 -1.89 -10.20
C VAL A 152 -2.38 -1.37 -11.33
N ILE A 153 -2.07 -0.17 -11.80
CA ILE A 153 -2.81 0.49 -12.87
C ILE A 153 -1.87 0.69 -14.06
N LEU A 154 -2.26 0.19 -15.23
CA LEU A 154 -1.52 0.29 -16.49
C LEU A 154 -2.33 1.18 -17.46
N ASN A 155 -2.11 2.49 -17.39
CA ASN A 155 -2.88 3.49 -18.15
C ASN A 155 -2.21 4.00 -19.43
N GLY A 156 -1.12 3.36 -19.85
CA GLY A 156 -0.37 3.75 -21.04
C GLY A 156 0.38 2.57 -21.63
N VAL A 157 1.19 2.86 -22.65
CA VAL A 157 2.07 1.86 -23.30
C VAL A 157 3.39 1.65 -22.55
N ASP A 158 3.69 2.53 -21.59
CA ASP A 158 4.93 2.47 -20.84
C ASP A 158 4.85 1.40 -19.73
N PRO A 159 5.94 0.66 -19.49
CA PRO A 159 6.00 -0.32 -18.42
C PRO A 159 5.95 0.36 -17.04
N VAL A 160 5.28 -0.29 -16.09
CA VAL A 160 5.20 0.15 -14.69
C VAL A 160 6.11 -0.72 -13.83
N VAL A 161 7.04 -0.10 -13.12
CA VAL A 161 7.90 -0.79 -12.15
C VAL A 161 7.20 -0.75 -10.78
N VAL A 162 7.07 -1.93 -10.17
CA VAL A 162 6.43 -2.09 -8.86
C VAL A 162 7.44 -2.71 -7.90
N GLU A 163 7.66 -2.04 -6.78
CA GLU A 163 8.44 -2.61 -5.67
C GLU A 163 7.61 -3.65 -4.92
N LEU A 164 8.25 -4.76 -4.61
CA LEU A 164 7.65 -5.88 -3.92
C LEU A 164 8.04 -5.82 -2.44
N PRO A 165 7.08 -5.85 -1.50
CA PRO A 165 7.38 -5.85 -0.07
C PRO A 165 7.85 -7.24 0.35
N LEU A 166 9.12 -7.55 0.07
CA LEU A 166 9.73 -8.86 0.27
C LEU A 166 10.99 -8.77 1.11
N ILE A 167 11.21 -9.82 1.91
CA ILE A 167 12.49 -10.09 2.54
C ILE A 167 13.01 -11.38 1.94
N PHE A 168 14.27 -11.34 1.51
CA PHE A 168 14.97 -12.50 0.97
C PHE A 168 15.95 -13.06 1.99
N PRO A 169 16.14 -14.39 2.02
CA PRO A 169 17.30 -14.96 2.67
C PRO A 169 18.59 -14.40 2.03
N PRO A 170 19.70 -14.31 2.77
CA PRO A 170 20.94 -13.70 2.29
C PRO A 170 21.42 -14.29 0.97
N GLN A 171 21.84 -13.41 0.05
CA GLN A 171 22.39 -13.76 -1.27
C GLN A 171 21.43 -14.54 -2.19
N ARG A 172 20.11 -14.53 -1.92
CA ARG A 172 19.15 -15.30 -2.73
C ARG A 172 18.35 -14.50 -3.73
N LEU A 173 18.35 -13.17 -3.62
CA LEU A 173 17.60 -12.26 -4.49
C LEU A 173 18.04 -12.35 -5.96
N ASN A 174 19.34 -12.38 -6.23
CA ASN A 174 19.86 -12.43 -7.59
C ASN A 174 19.42 -13.70 -8.33
N GLY A 175 18.76 -13.55 -9.48
CA GLY A 175 18.20 -14.66 -10.26
C GLY A 175 16.83 -15.15 -9.80
N SER A 176 16.21 -14.45 -8.84
CA SER A 176 14.83 -14.73 -8.41
C SER A 176 13.81 -14.31 -9.47
N THR A 177 12.65 -14.95 -9.43
CA THR A 177 11.53 -14.69 -10.34
C THR A 177 10.23 -14.64 -9.56
N VAL A 178 9.23 -13.98 -10.12
CA VAL A 178 7.85 -14.00 -9.64
C VAL A 178 7.01 -14.82 -10.61
N GLU A 179 6.33 -15.83 -10.08
CA GLU A 179 5.30 -16.61 -10.76
C GLU A 179 3.94 -16.00 -10.43
N ILE A 180 3.23 -15.53 -11.45
CA ILE A 180 1.93 -14.86 -11.35
C ILE A 180 0.88 -15.74 -12.03
N GLN A 181 -0.07 -16.22 -11.26
CA GLN A 181 -1.31 -16.83 -11.76
C GLN A 181 -2.39 -15.75 -11.85
N ARG A 182 -2.94 -15.56 -13.04
CA ARG A 182 -3.89 -14.48 -13.33
C ARG A 182 -4.96 -14.86 -14.34
N CYS A 183 -6.04 -14.11 -14.32
CA CYS A 183 -7.18 -14.25 -15.24
C CYS A 183 -7.75 -12.85 -15.55
N GLU A 184 -8.37 -12.69 -16.71
CA GLU A 184 -9.36 -11.62 -16.90
C GLU A 184 -10.46 -11.80 -15.85
N ALA A 185 -10.91 -10.69 -15.27
CA ALA A 185 -11.83 -10.66 -14.15
C ALA A 185 -12.92 -9.60 -14.35
N SER A 186 -13.99 -9.73 -13.56
CA SER A 186 -14.93 -8.63 -13.36
C SER A 186 -14.32 -7.52 -12.49
N SER A 187 -14.96 -6.36 -12.44
CA SER A 187 -14.56 -5.25 -11.56
C SER A 187 -14.55 -5.59 -10.05
N ASN A 188 -15.12 -6.74 -9.66
CA ASN A 188 -15.10 -7.25 -8.29
C ASN A 188 -14.00 -8.32 -8.06
N GLY A 189 -13.00 -8.42 -8.95
CA GLY A 189 -11.87 -9.35 -8.81
C GLY A 189 -12.17 -10.83 -9.09
N VAL A 190 -13.40 -11.17 -9.52
CA VAL A 190 -13.79 -12.55 -9.85
C VAL A 190 -13.35 -12.91 -11.26
N CYS A 191 -12.57 -13.99 -11.41
CA CYS A 191 -12.14 -14.51 -12.72
C CYS A 191 -13.32 -14.82 -13.65
N THR A 192 -13.25 -14.31 -14.87
CA THR A 192 -14.18 -14.58 -15.98
C THR A 192 -13.55 -15.44 -17.08
N SER A 193 -12.24 -15.69 -16.97
CA SER A 193 -11.45 -16.50 -17.90
C SER A 193 -10.63 -17.58 -17.18
N PRO A 194 -10.10 -18.59 -17.90
CA PRO A 194 -9.17 -19.55 -17.33
C PRO A 194 -7.89 -18.89 -16.80
N ILE A 195 -7.32 -19.46 -15.73
CA ILE A 195 -6.06 -18.99 -15.16
C ILE A 195 -4.91 -19.23 -16.14
N THR A 196 -4.08 -18.22 -16.31
CA THR A 196 -2.82 -18.25 -17.05
C THR A 196 -1.65 -17.93 -16.12
N VAL A 197 -0.45 -18.38 -16.49
CA VAL A 197 0.77 -18.17 -15.69
C VAL A 197 1.71 -17.23 -16.43
N LEU A 198 2.21 -16.22 -15.73
CA LEU A 198 3.22 -15.28 -16.19
C LEU A 198 4.44 -15.38 -15.26
N MET A 199 5.64 -15.45 -15.84
CA MET A 199 6.90 -15.45 -15.09
C MET A 199 7.61 -14.12 -15.34
N LEU A 200 7.89 -13.37 -14.28
CA LEU A 200 8.61 -12.10 -14.35
C LEU A 200 9.95 -12.19 -13.62
N PRO A 201 11.07 -11.74 -14.21
CA PRO A 201 12.31 -11.65 -13.48
C PRO A 201 12.22 -10.53 -12.43
N ILE A 202 12.79 -10.77 -11.25
CA ILE A 202 12.95 -9.73 -10.25
C ILE A 202 14.17 -8.89 -10.62
N GLN A 203 13.99 -7.57 -10.59
CA GLN A 203 15.06 -6.60 -10.69
C GLN A 203 15.57 -6.31 -9.28
N ASP A 204 16.85 -6.64 -9.07
CA ASP A 204 17.57 -6.45 -7.83
C ASP A 204 18.18 -5.04 -7.82
N THR A 205 17.70 -4.19 -6.92
CA THR A 205 18.45 -3.01 -6.50
C THR A 205 19.02 -3.29 -5.12
N GLU A 206 20.15 -2.66 -4.75
CA GLU A 206 20.82 -2.89 -3.46
C GLU A 206 19.92 -2.76 -2.21
N ALA A 207 18.71 -2.20 -2.34
CA ALA A 207 17.75 -1.99 -1.27
C ALA A 207 16.35 -2.60 -1.50
N SER A 208 15.92 -2.91 -2.73
CA SER A 208 14.55 -3.37 -3.00
C SER A 208 14.45 -4.38 -4.15
N ALA A 209 13.48 -5.30 -4.03
CA ALA A 209 13.09 -6.21 -5.09
C ALA A 209 11.93 -5.57 -5.88
N SER A 210 12.06 -5.48 -7.20
CA SER A 210 10.99 -4.93 -8.04
C SER A 210 10.71 -5.81 -9.25
N ILE A 211 9.51 -5.67 -9.81
CA ILE A 211 9.10 -6.28 -11.08
C ILE A 211 8.54 -5.24 -12.02
N THR A 212 8.60 -5.52 -13.31
CA THR A 212 8.07 -4.64 -14.35
C THR A 212 6.83 -5.24 -14.96
N PHE A 213 5.70 -4.55 -14.83
CA PHE A 213 4.45 -4.86 -15.52
C PHE A 213 4.44 -4.15 -16.87
N THR A 214 4.40 -4.91 -17.96
CA THR A 214 4.31 -4.35 -19.32
C THR A 214 2.90 -4.54 -19.88
N PRO A 215 2.25 -3.50 -20.43
CA PRO A 215 0.87 -3.56 -20.93
C PRO A 215 0.56 -4.74 -21.87
N GLU A 216 1.50 -5.13 -22.73
CA GLU A 216 1.31 -6.23 -23.69
C GLU A 216 1.09 -7.58 -23.00
N GLN A 217 1.65 -7.76 -21.81
CA GLN A 217 1.41 -8.96 -21.03
C GLN A 217 -0.01 -8.99 -20.48
N TRP A 218 -0.70 -7.87 -20.34
CA TRP A 218 -2.04 -7.76 -19.74
C TRP A 218 -3.12 -7.48 -20.79
N SER A 219 -2.89 -7.90 -22.04
CA SER A 219 -3.86 -7.78 -23.12
C SER A 219 -4.88 -8.94 -23.11
N PRO A 220 -6.17 -8.70 -23.37
CA PRO A 220 -6.79 -7.41 -23.70
C PRO A 220 -6.92 -6.47 -22.49
N GLU A 221 -7.19 -5.18 -22.75
CA GLU A 221 -7.59 -4.20 -21.73
C GLU A 221 -8.75 -4.73 -20.87
N GLY A 222 -8.73 -4.41 -19.58
CA GLY A 222 -9.75 -4.81 -18.62
C GLY A 222 -9.21 -4.98 -17.19
N HIS A 223 -10.09 -5.50 -16.33
CA HIS A 223 -9.73 -5.93 -14.98
C HIS A 223 -9.09 -7.31 -15.01
N TRP A 224 -8.00 -7.45 -14.27
CA TRP A 224 -7.28 -8.70 -14.10
C TRP A 224 -7.16 -9.03 -12.62
N SER A 225 -7.47 -10.27 -12.29
CA SER A 225 -7.27 -10.80 -10.94
C SER A 225 -6.01 -11.66 -10.92
N VAL A 226 -5.09 -11.32 -10.02
CA VAL A 226 -3.93 -12.16 -9.70
C VAL A 226 -4.32 -13.05 -8.52
N THR A 227 -4.69 -14.27 -8.85
CA THR A 227 -5.16 -15.26 -7.86
C THR A 227 -4.02 -15.86 -7.05
N SER A 228 -2.79 -15.80 -7.56
CA SER A 228 -1.61 -16.22 -6.83
C SER A 228 -0.36 -15.54 -7.38
N MET A 229 0.39 -14.88 -6.51
CA MET A 229 1.72 -14.34 -6.80
C MET A 229 2.72 -14.96 -5.83
N VAL A 230 3.67 -15.72 -6.37
CA VAL A 230 4.68 -16.44 -5.60
C VAL A 230 6.07 -16.06 -6.08
N VAL A 231 6.95 -15.76 -5.15
CA VAL A 231 8.36 -15.50 -5.43
C VAL A 231 9.14 -16.79 -5.33
N ILE A 232 9.98 -17.03 -6.32
CA ILE A 232 10.88 -18.17 -6.41
C ILE A 232 12.30 -17.64 -6.39
N ASP A 233 13.08 -18.00 -5.37
CA ASP A 233 14.46 -17.54 -5.25
C ASP A 233 15.45 -18.35 -6.10
N SER A 234 16.72 -17.94 -6.07
CA SER A 234 17.81 -18.59 -6.79
C SER A 234 18.09 -20.06 -6.44
N VAL A 235 17.58 -20.54 -5.29
CA VAL A 235 17.68 -21.96 -4.89
C VAL A 235 16.36 -22.71 -5.04
N LEU A 236 15.39 -22.11 -5.75
CA LEU A 236 14.06 -22.65 -6.02
C LEU A 236 13.17 -22.79 -4.78
N SER A 237 13.48 -22.08 -3.70
CA SER A 237 12.56 -21.95 -2.58
C SER A 237 11.42 -21.01 -2.95
N ARG A 238 10.22 -21.25 -2.41
CA ARG A 238 8.99 -20.56 -2.80
C ARG A 238 8.40 -19.85 -1.60
N SER A 239 8.04 -18.57 -1.78
CA SER A 239 7.29 -17.81 -0.77
C SER A 239 5.87 -18.36 -0.59
N THR A 240 5.16 -17.83 0.40
CA THR A 240 3.69 -17.86 0.41
C THR A 240 3.12 -17.10 -0.79
N SER A 241 1.84 -17.31 -1.08
CA SER A 241 1.16 -16.62 -2.17
C SER A 241 0.42 -15.39 -1.66
N VAL A 242 0.46 -14.30 -2.44
CA VAL A 242 -0.38 -13.11 -2.25
C VAL A 242 -1.31 -12.91 -3.45
N THR A 243 -2.36 -12.11 -3.27
CA THR A 243 -3.36 -11.79 -4.31
C THR A 243 -3.35 -10.31 -4.63
N TRP A 244 -3.39 -9.97 -5.91
CA TRP A 244 -3.30 -8.59 -6.41
C TRP A 244 -4.39 -8.35 -7.45
N GLU A 245 -4.68 -7.09 -7.73
CA GLU A 245 -5.53 -6.68 -8.84
C GLU A 245 -4.72 -5.83 -9.82
N VAL A 246 -4.99 -6.00 -11.12
CA VAL A 246 -4.38 -5.17 -12.16
C VAL A 246 -5.49 -4.60 -13.03
N LEU A 247 -5.51 -3.29 -13.19
CA LEU A 247 -6.34 -2.62 -14.18
C LEU A 247 -5.45 -2.23 -15.36
N HIS A 248 -5.75 -2.76 -16.54
CA HIS A 248 -5.09 -2.37 -17.78
C HIS A 248 -6.07 -1.61 -18.66
N ASP A 249 -5.81 -0.33 -18.88
CA ASP A 249 -6.72 0.55 -19.59
C ASP A 249 -5.96 1.64 -20.33
N VAL A 250 -5.76 1.46 -21.63
CA VAL A 250 -5.07 2.46 -22.47
C VAL A 250 -6.04 3.19 -23.40
N THR A 251 -7.32 2.83 -23.38
CA THR A 251 -8.37 3.46 -24.19
C THR A 251 -8.97 4.63 -23.41
N PRO A 252 -8.82 5.89 -23.89
CA PRO A 252 -9.44 7.03 -23.21
C PRO A 252 -10.97 6.91 -23.17
N PRO A 253 -11.64 7.48 -22.16
CA PRO A 253 -13.09 7.49 -22.06
C PRO A 253 -13.71 8.23 -23.27
N THR A 254 -14.88 7.78 -23.70
CA THR A 254 -15.66 8.51 -24.70
C THR A 254 -16.59 9.48 -23.99
N ALA A 255 -16.50 10.77 -24.33
CA ALA A 255 -17.32 11.82 -23.72
C ALA A 255 -18.12 12.60 -24.77
N SER A 256 -19.31 13.04 -24.39
CA SER A 256 -20.18 13.93 -25.16
C SER A 256 -20.81 14.97 -24.24
N ILE A 257 -21.07 16.15 -24.79
CA ILE A 257 -21.67 17.27 -24.06
C ILE A 257 -23.06 17.51 -24.61
N GLU A 258 -24.05 17.49 -23.73
CA GLU A 258 -25.44 17.83 -24.01
C GLU A 258 -25.74 19.20 -23.38
N SER A 259 -26.06 20.18 -24.23
CA SER A 259 -26.49 21.51 -23.80
C SER A 259 -27.43 22.14 -24.84
N PRO A 260 -28.28 23.10 -24.46
CA PRO A 260 -29.05 23.90 -25.42
C PRO A 260 -28.14 24.57 -26.46
N ALA A 261 -28.55 24.53 -27.74
CA ALA A 261 -27.79 25.14 -28.85
C ALA A 261 -27.83 26.68 -28.84
N THR A 262 -28.83 27.26 -28.16
CA THR A 262 -29.03 28.71 -28.02
C THR A 262 -29.62 29.01 -26.64
N ALA A 263 -29.25 30.15 -26.06
CA ALA A 263 -29.83 30.66 -24.82
C ALA A 263 -29.82 32.19 -24.86
N ASN A 264 -30.74 32.82 -24.14
CA ASN A 264 -30.73 34.27 -23.98
C ASN A 264 -29.67 34.68 -22.95
N GLU A 265 -29.27 35.95 -23.00
CA GLU A 265 -28.45 36.53 -21.93
C GLU A 265 -29.18 36.39 -20.58
N SER A 266 -28.41 36.08 -19.53
CA SER A 266 -28.87 35.78 -18.17
C SER A 266 -29.75 34.52 -18.01
N GLU A 267 -30.05 33.81 -19.10
CA GLU A 267 -30.75 32.53 -19.03
C GLU A 267 -29.82 31.45 -18.48
N ARG A 268 -30.32 30.56 -17.62
CA ARG A 268 -29.52 29.44 -17.10
C ARG A 268 -29.40 28.36 -18.16
N VAL A 269 -28.16 28.06 -18.54
CA VAL A 269 -27.79 26.94 -19.41
C VAL A 269 -27.40 25.76 -18.53
N PHE A 270 -28.01 24.61 -18.76
CA PHE A 270 -27.60 23.34 -18.18
C PHE A 270 -26.70 22.60 -19.15
N VAL A 271 -25.64 22.02 -18.61
CA VAL A 271 -24.64 21.23 -19.34
C VAL A 271 -24.58 19.87 -18.68
N LEU A 272 -24.88 18.84 -19.45
CA LEU A 272 -24.74 17.44 -19.05
C LEU A 272 -23.58 16.83 -19.84
N ILE A 273 -22.72 16.11 -19.15
CA ILE A 273 -21.59 15.41 -19.74
C ILE A 273 -21.92 13.93 -19.70
N ASN A 274 -22.13 13.33 -20.87
CA ASN A 274 -22.33 11.90 -20.96
C ASN A 274 -21.01 11.27 -21.38
N ALA A 275 -20.35 10.64 -20.40
CA ALA A 275 -19.06 10.02 -20.60
C ALA A 275 -19.07 8.58 -20.10
N THR A 276 -18.45 7.70 -20.87
CA THR A 276 -18.40 6.26 -20.63
C THR A 276 -17.01 5.74 -20.92
N ASP A 277 -16.53 4.88 -20.03
CA ASP A 277 -15.32 4.10 -20.20
C ASP A 277 -15.71 2.62 -20.19
N PRO A 278 -15.52 1.89 -21.32
CA PRO A 278 -15.88 0.48 -21.40
C PRO A 278 -14.95 -0.45 -20.59
N THR A 279 -13.76 0.02 -20.22
CA THR A 279 -12.70 -0.79 -19.61
C THR A 279 -12.71 -0.63 -18.09
N SER A 280 -12.47 0.59 -17.59
CA SER A 280 -12.43 0.86 -16.15
C SER A 280 -13.82 0.95 -15.51
N GLY A 281 -14.84 1.30 -16.32
CA GLY A 281 -16.16 1.67 -15.84
C GLY A 281 -16.18 2.91 -14.93
N GLN A 282 -15.05 3.60 -14.78
CA GLN A 282 -14.90 4.80 -13.97
C GLN A 282 -14.60 6.00 -14.85
N VAL A 283 -15.31 7.09 -14.59
CA VAL A 283 -15.24 8.31 -15.38
C VAL A 283 -15.31 9.49 -14.42
N HIS A 284 -14.33 10.37 -14.47
CA HIS A 284 -14.24 11.53 -13.57
C HIS A 284 -14.15 12.82 -14.37
N LEU A 285 -14.98 13.81 -14.04
CA LEU A 285 -14.88 15.13 -14.65
C LEU A 285 -13.67 15.88 -14.07
N ALA A 286 -12.60 15.98 -14.86
CA ALA A 286 -11.41 16.72 -14.48
C ALA A 286 -11.64 18.23 -14.57
N ASP A 287 -12.27 18.71 -15.65
CA ASP A 287 -12.49 20.13 -15.91
C ASP A 287 -13.74 20.36 -16.77
N LEU A 288 -14.48 21.43 -16.48
CA LEU A 288 -15.56 21.93 -17.33
C LEU A 288 -15.51 23.44 -17.38
N ARG A 289 -15.33 23.99 -18.59
CA ARG A 289 -15.16 25.43 -18.79
C ARG A 289 -15.94 25.98 -19.99
N PRO A 290 -16.81 26.97 -19.77
CA PRO A 290 -17.28 27.86 -20.82
C PRO A 290 -16.26 28.99 -21.09
N THR A 291 -16.02 29.26 -22.36
CA THR A 291 -15.32 30.44 -22.87
C THR A 291 -16.34 31.41 -23.45
N ALA A 292 -16.35 32.63 -22.92
CA ALA A 292 -17.22 33.70 -23.34
C ALA A 292 -16.78 34.30 -24.70
N PRO A 293 -17.65 35.05 -25.40
CA PRO A 293 -17.34 35.64 -26.71
C PRO A 293 -16.15 36.61 -26.70
N ASP A 294 -15.81 37.16 -25.54
CA ASP A 294 -14.65 38.04 -25.30
C ASP A 294 -13.36 37.27 -24.97
N GLY A 295 -13.42 35.93 -24.91
CA GLY A 295 -12.30 35.05 -24.62
C GLY A 295 -12.11 34.74 -23.12
N VAL A 296 -12.98 35.24 -22.24
CA VAL A 296 -12.89 34.93 -20.80
C VAL A 296 -13.31 33.49 -20.54
N VAL A 297 -12.45 32.74 -19.85
CA VAL A 297 -12.68 31.33 -19.47
C VAL A 297 -13.16 31.27 -18.02
N THR A 298 -14.27 30.59 -17.76
CA THR A 298 -14.77 30.30 -16.41
C THR A 298 -14.68 28.80 -16.15
N VAL A 299 -14.22 28.36 -14.98
CA VAL A 299 -14.28 26.94 -14.58
C VAL A 299 -15.56 26.71 -13.77
N LEU A 300 -16.44 25.84 -14.25
CA LEU A 300 -17.72 25.51 -13.59
C LEU A 300 -17.60 24.34 -12.63
N ALA A 301 -16.78 23.36 -12.99
CA ALA A 301 -16.54 22.16 -12.20
C ALA A 301 -15.08 21.73 -12.39
N HIS A 302 -14.41 21.43 -11.27
CA HIS A 302 -13.05 20.91 -11.25
C HIS A 302 -12.96 19.81 -10.19
N GLY A 303 -12.54 18.61 -10.58
CA GLY A 303 -12.39 17.48 -9.67
C GLY A 303 -13.69 17.06 -8.96
N VAL A 304 -14.84 17.18 -9.65
CA VAL A 304 -16.16 16.85 -9.08
C VAL A 304 -16.68 15.59 -9.76
N ASN A 305 -17.25 14.66 -8.98
CA ASN A 305 -17.92 13.47 -9.53
C ASN A 305 -19.28 13.79 -10.19
N SER A 306 -19.65 15.07 -10.28
CA SER A 306 -20.87 15.50 -10.95
C SER A 306 -20.58 15.73 -12.43
N LEU A 307 -21.28 14.98 -13.29
CA LEU A 307 -21.27 15.16 -14.74
C LEU A 307 -22.26 16.24 -15.20
N GLU A 308 -22.70 17.11 -14.28
CA GLU A 308 -23.69 18.14 -14.54
C GLU A 308 -23.21 19.50 -14.03
N ALA A 309 -23.42 20.55 -14.81
CA ALA A 309 -23.20 21.91 -14.37
C ALA A 309 -24.22 22.87 -14.97
N SER A 310 -24.27 24.08 -14.41
CA SER A 310 -25.04 25.16 -15.02
C SER A 310 -24.33 26.49 -14.91
N PHE A 311 -24.56 27.35 -15.89
CA PHE A 311 -24.06 28.72 -15.92
C PHE A 311 -25.06 29.65 -16.60
N SER A 312 -24.82 30.97 -16.52
CA SER A 312 -25.67 31.97 -17.17
C SER A 312 -24.82 32.86 -18.08
N PRO A 313 -25.01 32.81 -19.42
CA PRO A 313 -24.30 33.68 -20.36
C PRO A 313 -24.60 35.14 -20.07
N HIS A 314 -23.58 35.99 -19.96
CA HIS A 314 -23.75 37.42 -19.69
C HIS A 314 -23.46 38.31 -20.90
N LEU A 315 -23.05 37.72 -22.02
CA LEU A 315 -22.74 38.40 -23.28
C LEU A 315 -23.37 37.63 -24.45
N ALA A 316 -24.00 38.35 -25.36
CA ALA A 316 -24.40 37.84 -26.66
C ALA A 316 -23.17 37.44 -27.48
N GLY A 317 -23.25 36.29 -28.14
CA GLY A 317 -22.21 35.79 -29.03
C GLY A 317 -22.06 34.28 -28.92
N ARG A 318 -20.98 33.77 -29.52
CA ARG A 318 -20.66 32.34 -29.50
C ARG A 318 -19.90 32.01 -28.21
N TRP A 319 -20.47 31.14 -27.41
CA TRP A 319 -19.81 30.51 -26.28
C TRP A 319 -19.22 29.17 -26.71
N LEU A 320 -18.03 28.83 -26.21
CA LEU A 320 -17.41 27.52 -26.39
C LEU A 320 -17.41 26.78 -25.06
N ILE A 321 -17.97 25.58 -25.01
CA ILE A 321 -17.99 24.73 -23.81
C ILE A 321 -17.00 23.59 -24.06
N GLU A 322 -16.03 23.45 -23.16
CA GLU A 322 -15.04 22.37 -23.20
C GLU A 322 -15.12 21.57 -21.90
N ALA A 323 -15.06 20.25 -22.01
CA ALA A 323 -14.97 19.33 -20.88
C ALA A 323 -13.74 18.45 -21.03
N THR A 324 -13.06 18.18 -19.92
CA THR A 324 -11.99 17.18 -19.81
C THR A 324 -12.46 16.11 -18.84
N VAL A 325 -12.47 14.88 -19.31
CA VAL A 325 -12.94 13.69 -18.59
C VAL A 325 -11.83 12.65 -18.62
#